data_AF-A0A4R7UUM1-F1
#
_entry.id   AF-A0A4R7UUM1-F1
#
_cell.length_a   1.000
_cell.length_b   1.000
_cell.length_c   1.000
_cell.angle_alpha   90.00
_cell.angle_beta   90.00
_cell.angle_gamma   90.00
#
_symmetry.space_group_name_H-M   'P 1'
#
loop_
_entity.id
_entity.type
_entity.pdbx_description
1 polymer ?
#
loop_
_entity_poly.entity_id
_entity_poly.type
_entity_poly.pdbx_seq_one_letter_code
_entity_poly.pdbx_strand_id
1 'polypeptide(L)'
;MRTPMSAARVDALAEIYRLERHFDREQPDLLDHALDLALSEQRQDHHLIRNVMRNARWSVLRRAQTRISMAAKYPLADPSHRRRVWRDPEGREQALMVDNRTPESAAIAADFLARLDGEAEQIGQYGPRCLDGLLAGYTARETARIASVSTTTVERSWRHLRRYARENFYPDHR
;
A
#
# COMPACT_ATOMS: atom_id res chain seq x y z
N MET A 1 25.49 0.57 29.80
CA MET A 1 24.17 0.52 30.47
C MET A 1 23.11 0.37 29.40
N ARG A 2 22.28 -0.67 29.41
CA ARG A 2 21.12 -0.77 28.50
C ARG A 2 20.05 0.19 29.03
N THR A 3 19.65 1.18 28.23
CA THR A 3 18.55 2.07 28.56
C THR A 3 17.26 1.23 28.65
N PRO A 4 16.50 1.29 29.76
CA PRO A 4 15.25 0.55 29.86
C PRO A 4 14.28 1.01 28.78
N MET A 5 13.64 0.05 28.11
CA MET A 5 12.70 0.29 27.02
C MET A 5 11.45 0.98 27.59
N SER A 6 10.95 2.04 26.94
CA SER A 6 9.77 2.76 27.44
C SER A 6 8.50 1.91 27.35
N ALA A 7 7.55 2.13 28.27
CA ALA A 7 6.26 1.42 28.29
C ALA A 7 5.52 1.52 26.94
N ALA A 8 5.49 2.73 26.36
CA ALA A 8 4.89 2.95 25.04
C ALA A 8 5.55 2.13 23.91
N ARG A 9 6.85 1.81 24.03
CA ARG A 9 7.56 0.98 23.05
C ARG A 9 7.26 -0.50 23.26
N VAL A 10 7.14 -0.95 24.50
CA VAL A 10 6.69 -2.31 24.84
C VAL A 10 5.28 -2.54 24.30
N ASP A 11 4.37 -1.60 24.52
CA ASP A 11 2.99 -1.66 24.03
C ASP A 11 2.96 -1.66 22.49
N ALA A 12 3.83 -0.87 21.85
CA ALA A 12 3.92 -0.84 20.41
C ALA A 12 4.40 -2.15 19.80
N LEU A 13 5.42 -2.77 20.39
CA LEU A 13 5.91 -4.07 19.96
C LEU A 13 4.86 -5.16 20.20
N ALA A 14 4.19 -5.14 21.35
CA ALA A 14 3.12 -6.09 21.65
C ALA A 14 1.95 -5.98 20.65
N GLU A 15 1.60 -4.76 20.25
CA GLU A 15 0.57 -4.53 19.23
C GLU A 15 1.04 -5.01 17.84
N ILE A 16 2.28 -4.72 17.44
CA ILE A 16 2.84 -5.18 16.15
C ILE A 16 2.87 -6.71 16.10
N TYR A 17 3.31 -7.39 17.16
CA TYR A 17 3.29 -8.85 17.26
C TYR A 17 1.87 -9.44 17.28
N ARG A 18 0.89 -8.73 17.86
CA ARG A 18 -0.51 -9.16 17.78
C ARG A 18 -1.06 -9.03 16.36
N LEU A 19 -0.69 -7.94 15.68
CA LEU A 19 -1.03 -7.71 14.29
C LEU A 19 -0.36 -8.73 13.37
N GLU A 20 0.88 -9.16 13.63
CA GLU A 20 1.56 -10.23 12.89
C GLU A 20 0.74 -11.53 12.83
N ARG A 21 0.03 -11.87 13.91
CA ARG A 21 -0.85 -13.06 13.94
C ARG A 21 -2.13 -12.92 13.12
N HIS A 22 -2.49 -11.70 12.73
CA HIS A 22 -3.71 -11.37 11.97
C HIS A 22 -3.44 -10.83 10.57
N PHE A 23 -2.21 -10.41 10.27
CA PHE A 23 -1.77 -10.15 8.91
C PHE A 23 -1.48 -11.50 8.26
N ASP A 24 -2.28 -11.87 7.26
CA ASP A 24 -1.90 -12.89 6.30
C ASP A 24 -0.53 -12.54 5.71
N ARG A 25 0.23 -13.55 5.27
CA ARG A 25 1.64 -13.51 4.80
C ARG A 25 1.96 -12.51 3.67
N GLU A 26 1.02 -11.66 3.29
CA GLU A 26 1.06 -10.76 2.14
C GLU A 26 1.74 -9.40 2.41
N GLN A 27 2.06 -9.04 3.66
CA GLN A 27 2.73 -7.76 3.97
C GLN A 27 3.94 -7.86 4.93
N PRO A 28 4.89 -8.81 4.74
CA PRO A 28 6.05 -8.97 5.63
C PRO A 28 6.92 -7.70 5.65
N ASP A 29 7.14 -7.06 4.49
CA ASP A 29 7.90 -5.80 4.35
C ASP A 29 7.36 -4.67 5.23
N LEU A 30 6.03 -4.63 5.44
CA LEU A 30 5.39 -3.61 6.27
C LEU A 30 5.66 -3.84 7.75
N LEU A 31 5.60 -5.09 8.16
CA LEU A 31 5.73 -5.48 9.55
C LEU A 31 7.18 -5.38 10.01
N ASP A 32 8.12 -5.81 9.16
CA ASP A 32 9.57 -5.64 9.39
C ASP A 32 9.94 -4.17 9.53
N HIS A 33 9.44 -3.30 8.65
CA HIS A 33 9.73 -1.88 8.75
C HIS A 33 9.03 -1.20 9.93
N ALA A 34 7.86 -1.70 10.34
CA ALA A 34 7.20 -1.24 11.56
C ALA A 34 8.02 -1.63 12.80
N LEU A 35 8.57 -2.84 12.85
CA LEU A 35 9.47 -3.29 13.91
C LEU A 35 10.75 -2.44 13.96
N ASP A 36 11.40 -2.20 12.82
CA ASP A 36 12.58 -1.32 12.73
C ASP A 36 12.31 0.07 13.30
N LEU A 37 11.17 0.67 12.95
CA LEU A 37 10.79 2.00 13.42
C LEU A 37 10.45 2.01 14.91
N ALA A 38 9.78 0.97 15.42
CA ALA A 38 9.47 0.84 16.84
C ALA A 38 10.73 0.63 17.70
N LEU A 39 11.74 -0.05 17.16
CA LEU A 39 13.03 -0.28 17.82
C LEU A 39 14.00 0.90 17.72
N SER A 40 13.84 1.79 16.74
CA SER A 40 14.71 2.96 16.58
C SER A 40 14.65 3.89 17.80
N GLU A 41 15.81 4.26 18.35
CA GLU A 41 15.91 4.97 19.63
C GLU A 41 15.37 6.42 19.60
N GLN A 42 15.06 6.97 18.43
CA GLN A 42 14.85 8.42 18.27
C GLN A 42 13.48 8.97 18.68
N ARG A 43 12.49 8.17 19.09
CA ARG A 43 11.13 8.71 19.36
C ARG A 43 10.54 8.24 20.69
N GLN A 44 10.26 9.21 21.57
CA GLN A 44 9.38 9.09 22.74
C GLN A 44 8.02 9.68 22.36
N ASP A 45 7.18 8.92 21.66
CA ASP A 45 5.95 9.46 21.08
C ASP A 45 4.72 8.74 21.66
N HIS A 46 3.73 9.47 22.18
CA HIS A 46 2.49 8.89 22.75
C HIS A 46 1.63 8.18 21.68
N HIS A 47 1.91 8.41 20.40
CA HIS A 47 1.23 7.79 19.26
C HIS A 47 2.16 6.90 18.41
N LEU A 48 3.18 6.32 19.06
CA LEU A 48 4.26 5.57 18.39
C LEU A 48 3.72 4.53 17.40
N ILE A 49 2.75 3.71 17.78
CA ILE A 49 2.16 2.66 16.92
C ILE A 49 1.57 3.22 15.63
N ARG A 50 0.73 4.26 15.75
CA ARG A 50 0.03 4.85 14.60
C ARG A 50 1.03 5.50 13.63
N ASN A 51 2.05 6.15 14.18
CA ASN A 51 3.11 6.79 13.39
C ASN A 51 4.02 5.75 12.74
N VAL A 52 4.39 4.69 13.47
CA VAL A 52 5.18 3.56 12.98
C VAL A 52 4.48 2.86 11.82
N MET A 53 3.23 2.46 11.97
CA MET A 53 2.48 1.78 10.92
C MET A 53 2.22 2.67 9.70
N ARG A 54 1.95 3.97 9.91
CA ARG A 54 1.81 4.94 8.83
C ARG A 54 3.11 5.09 8.05
N ASN A 55 4.23 5.30 8.74
CA ASN A 55 5.53 5.47 8.12
C ASN A 55 5.98 4.21 7.40
N ALA A 56 5.68 3.03 7.96
CA ALA A 56 5.92 1.76 7.31
C ALA A 56 5.14 1.61 6.01
N ARG A 57 3.85 1.94 5.99
CA ARG A 57 3.06 1.91 4.75
C ARG A 57 3.63 2.86 3.69
N TRP A 58 3.94 4.08 4.11
CA TRP A 58 4.53 5.09 3.21
C TRP A 58 5.88 4.66 2.66
N SER A 59 6.76 4.11 3.51
CA SER A 59 8.07 3.58 3.09
C SER A 59 7.92 2.40 2.15
N VAL A 60 7.03 1.45 2.41
CA VAL A 60 6.81 0.29 1.55
C VAL A 60 6.23 0.71 0.19
N LEU A 61 5.19 1.55 0.16
CA LEU A 61 4.62 2.07 -1.09
C LEU A 61 5.66 2.85 -1.89
N ARG A 62 6.42 3.73 -1.24
CA ARG A 62 7.50 4.47 -1.90
C ARG A 62 8.58 3.51 -2.41
N ARG A 63 8.99 2.50 -1.63
CA ARG A 63 9.95 1.47 -2.06
C ARG A 63 9.43 0.64 -3.22
N ALA A 64 8.14 0.32 -3.27
CA ALA A 64 7.52 -0.39 -4.39
C ALA A 64 7.53 0.49 -5.66
N GLN A 65 7.15 1.77 -5.55
CA GLN A 65 7.24 2.74 -6.64
C GLN A 65 8.68 2.92 -7.14
N THR A 66 9.63 3.03 -6.21
CA THR A 66 11.07 3.11 -6.50
C THR A 66 11.57 1.81 -7.12
N ARG A 67 11.14 0.64 -6.65
CA ARG A 67 11.48 -0.66 -7.26
C ARG A 67 10.98 -0.76 -8.69
N ILE A 68 9.73 -0.39 -8.96
CA ILE A 68 9.14 -0.39 -10.30
C ILE A 68 9.93 0.56 -11.22
N SER A 69 10.19 1.79 -10.77
CA SER A 69 10.94 2.78 -11.54
C SER A 69 12.43 2.46 -11.71
N MET A 70 13.06 1.79 -10.72
CA MET A 70 14.45 1.34 -10.81
C MET A 70 14.58 0.09 -11.65
N ALA A 71 13.67 -0.88 -11.54
CA ALA A 71 13.63 -2.06 -12.41
C ALA A 71 13.40 -1.67 -13.87
N ALA A 72 12.64 -0.60 -14.12
CA ALA A 72 12.50 0.01 -15.45
C ALA A 72 13.81 0.59 -16.01
N LYS A 73 14.75 0.98 -15.13
CA LYS A 73 16.05 1.55 -15.51
C LYS A 73 17.19 0.52 -15.47
N TYR A 74 17.11 -0.46 -14.58
CA TYR A 74 18.15 -1.43 -14.24
C TYR A 74 17.48 -2.77 -13.90
N PRO A 75 17.43 -3.73 -14.85
CA PRO A 75 16.69 -4.96 -14.67
C PRO A 75 17.34 -5.87 -13.61
N LEU A 76 16.54 -6.30 -12.65
CA LEU A 76 16.94 -7.20 -11.57
C LEU A 76 16.82 -8.67 -12.00
N ALA A 77 17.54 -9.57 -11.33
CA ALA A 77 17.53 -11.01 -11.60
C ALA A 77 16.23 -11.76 -11.18
N ASP A 78 15.17 -11.03 -10.86
CA ASP A 78 13.87 -11.56 -10.42
C ASP A 78 13.06 -12.05 -11.64
N PRO A 79 12.48 -13.27 -11.63
CA PRO A 79 11.59 -13.78 -12.68
C PRO A 79 10.40 -12.86 -13.03
N SER A 80 9.91 -12.06 -12.08
CA SER A 80 8.84 -11.07 -12.26
C SER A 80 9.31 -9.75 -12.89
N HIS A 81 10.63 -9.57 -13.07
CA HIS A 81 11.26 -8.39 -13.64
C HIS A 81 12.18 -8.75 -14.82
N ARG A 82 11.85 -9.84 -15.56
CA ARG A 82 12.64 -10.29 -16.71
C ARG A 82 12.68 -9.21 -17.80
N ARG A 83 13.85 -8.97 -18.38
CA ARG A 83 14.02 -8.13 -19.56
C ARG A 83 14.03 -9.00 -20.81
N ARG A 84 13.09 -8.79 -21.73
CA ARG A 84 13.21 -9.32 -23.10
C ARG A 84 14.10 -8.37 -23.88
N VAL A 85 15.18 -8.90 -24.45
CA VAL A 85 16.11 -8.18 -25.31
C VAL A 85 15.96 -8.69 -26.73
N TRP A 86 15.79 -7.79 -27.68
CA TRP A 86 15.87 -8.11 -29.10
C TRP A 86 16.62 -7.00 -29.83
N ARG A 87 17.04 -7.26 -31.07
CA ARG A 87 17.62 -6.25 -31.95
C ARG A 87 16.58 -5.83 -32.98
N ASP A 88 16.44 -4.53 -33.20
CA ASP A 88 15.64 -4.02 -34.30
C ASP A 88 16.34 -4.26 -35.66
N PRO A 89 15.65 -4.02 -36.79
CA PRO A 89 16.24 -4.20 -38.13
C PRO A 89 17.48 -3.33 -38.37
N GLU A 90 17.65 -2.24 -37.64
CA GLU A 90 18.82 -1.35 -37.68
C GLU A 90 19.95 -1.79 -36.72
N GLY A 91 19.79 -2.94 -36.05
CA GLY A 91 20.78 -3.53 -35.16
C GLY A 91 20.85 -2.90 -33.76
N ARG A 92 19.92 -2.00 -33.41
CA ARG A 92 19.86 -1.39 -32.08
C ARG A 92 19.23 -2.37 -31.10
N GLU A 93 19.85 -2.49 -29.93
CA GLU A 93 19.32 -3.30 -28.85
C GLU A 93 18.10 -2.61 -28.23
N GLN A 94 16.96 -3.30 -28.27
CA GLN A 94 15.74 -2.91 -27.57
C GLN A 94 15.51 -3.84 -26.39
N ALA A 95 15.11 -3.25 -25.26
CA ALA A 95 14.83 -3.96 -24.02
C ALA A 95 13.43 -3.61 -23.53
N LEU A 96 12.58 -4.62 -23.34
CA LEU A 96 11.27 -4.47 -22.72
C LEU A 96 11.22 -5.24 -21.42
N MET A 97 10.66 -4.64 -20.38
CA MET A 97 10.33 -5.36 -19.16
C MET A 97 9.16 -6.30 -19.45
N VAL A 98 9.32 -7.57 -19.13
CA VAL A 98 8.23 -8.54 -19.07
C VAL A 98 7.44 -8.18 -17.82
N ASP A 99 6.43 -7.33 -18.00
CA ASP A 99 5.38 -7.16 -17.00
C ASP A 99 4.56 -8.46 -17.01
N ASN A 100 4.55 -9.20 -15.91
CA ASN A 100 3.64 -10.35 -15.75
C ASN A 100 2.18 -9.89 -15.61
N ARG A 101 1.87 -8.59 -15.79
CA ARG A 101 0.53 -8.14 -16.16
C ARG A 101 0.12 -8.74 -17.50
N THR A 102 -0.55 -9.87 -17.43
CA THR A 102 -1.24 -10.41 -18.60
C THR A 102 -2.38 -9.46 -18.99
N PRO A 103 -2.80 -9.44 -20.27
CA PRO A 103 -3.97 -8.67 -20.69
C PRO A 103 -5.20 -8.97 -19.84
N GLU A 104 -5.34 -10.22 -19.40
CA GLU A 104 -6.39 -10.67 -18.49
C GLU A 104 -6.27 -10.01 -17.12
N SER A 105 -5.07 -9.96 -16.52
CA SER A 105 -4.87 -9.27 -15.24
C SER A 105 -5.16 -7.76 -15.32
N ALA A 106 -4.82 -7.14 -16.45
CA ALA A 106 -5.12 -5.73 -16.70
C ALA A 106 -6.63 -5.50 -16.87
N ALA A 107 -7.32 -6.40 -17.58
CA ALA A 107 -8.77 -6.37 -17.73
C ALA A 107 -9.50 -6.59 -16.40
N ILE A 108 -9.04 -7.53 -15.57
CA ILE A 108 -9.57 -7.77 -14.22
C ILE A 108 -9.37 -6.53 -13.34
N ALA A 109 -8.18 -5.93 -13.35
CA ALA A 109 -7.90 -4.71 -12.58
C ALA A 109 -8.77 -3.53 -13.05
N ALA A 110 -8.96 -3.37 -14.36
CA ALA A 110 -9.81 -2.33 -14.93
C ALA A 110 -11.28 -2.52 -14.56
N ASP A 111 -11.82 -3.74 -14.67
CA ASP A 111 -13.18 -4.07 -14.23
C ASP A 111 -13.35 -3.82 -12.73
N PHE A 112 -12.35 -4.19 -11.92
CA PHE A 112 -12.37 -3.95 -10.48
C PHE A 112 -12.39 -2.45 -10.13
N LEU A 113 -11.55 -1.66 -10.77
CA LEU A 113 -11.53 -0.20 -10.57
C LEU A 113 -12.85 0.43 -11.00
N ALA A 114 -13.41 0.04 -12.15
CA ALA A 114 -14.69 0.55 -12.62
C ALA A 114 -15.84 0.26 -11.64
N ARG A 115 -15.85 -0.93 -11.02
CA ARG A 115 -16.84 -1.28 -9.99
C ARG A 115 -16.65 -0.48 -8.70
N LEU A 116 -15.40 -0.28 -8.28
CA LEU A 116 -15.08 0.58 -7.13
C LEU A 116 -15.47 2.04 -7.39
N ASP A 117 -15.26 2.55 -8.60
CA ASP A 117 -15.68 3.89 -9.00
C ASP A 117 -17.21 4.01 -8.93
N GLY A 118 -17.94 3.04 -9.47
CA GLY A 118 -19.40 2.97 -9.36
C GLY A 118 -19.89 2.93 -7.91
N GLU A 119 -19.25 2.15 -7.04
CA GLU A 119 -19.58 2.14 -5.60
C GLU A 119 -19.24 3.48 -4.93
N ALA A 120 -18.12 4.10 -5.31
CA ALA A 120 -17.73 5.40 -4.79
C ALA A 120 -18.76 6.49 -5.14
N GLU A 121 -19.33 6.46 -6.34
CA GLU A 121 -20.42 7.34 -6.73
C GLU A 121 -21.68 7.14 -5.85
N GLN A 122 -22.00 5.90 -5.46
CA GLN A 122 -23.14 5.61 -4.58
C GLN A 122 -22.98 6.15 -3.15
N ILE A 123 -21.75 6.31 -2.66
CA ILE A 123 -21.48 6.94 -1.35
C ILE A 123 -21.87 8.43 -1.35
N GLY A 124 -21.96 9.04 -2.54
CA GLY A 124 -22.36 10.42 -2.77
C GLY A 124 -21.25 11.25 -3.40
N GLN A 125 -21.48 12.56 -3.53
CA GLN A 125 -20.65 13.47 -4.34
C GLN A 125 -19.15 13.52 -4.00
N TYR A 126 -18.76 13.07 -2.80
CA TYR A 126 -17.37 13.07 -2.34
C TYR A 126 -16.70 11.70 -2.44
N GLY A 127 -17.47 10.63 -2.70
CA GLY A 127 -16.97 9.27 -2.73
C GLY A 127 -15.83 9.06 -3.74
N PRO A 128 -15.92 9.55 -4.99
CA PRO A 128 -14.83 9.43 -5.95
C PRO A 128 -13.51 10.05 -5.45
N ARG A 129 -13.56 11.26 -4.87
CA ARG A 129 -12.36 11.90 -4.30
C ARG A 129 -11.81 11.16 -3.08
N CYS A 130 -12.68 10.51 -2.30
CA CYS A 130 -12.26 9.63 -1.23
C CYS A 130 -11.55 8.38 -1.78
N LEU A 131 -12.08 7.78 -2.85
CA LEU A 131 -11.46 6.64 -3.52
C LEU A 131 -10.09 7.02 -4.11
N ASP A 132 -9.98 8.15 -4.78
CA ASP A 132 -8.70 8.68 -5.29
C ASP A 132 -7.65 8.76 -4.19
N GLY A 133 -8.01 9.34 -3.04
CA GLY A 133 -7.10 9.45 -1.91
C GLY A 133 -6.70 8.09 -1.32
N LEU A 134 -7.60 7.10 -1.36
CA LEU A 134 -7.31 5.74 -0.94
C LEU A 134 -6.32 5.06 -1.89
N LEU A 135 -6.54 5.14 -3.20
CA LEU A 135 -5.71 4.54 -4.23
C LEU A 135 -4.33 5.19 -4.32
N ALA A 136 -4.26 6.52 -4.13
CA ALA A 136 -3.02 7.28 -4.08
C ALA A 136 -2.21 7.07 -2.79
N GLY A 137 -2.76 6.35 -1.80
CA GLY A 137 -2.10 6.12 -0.51
C GLY A 137 -2.03 7.35 0.40
N TYR A 138 -2.87 8.37 0.15
CA TYR A 138 -2.99 9.52 1.04
C TYR A 138 -3.57 9.10 2.39
N THR A 139 -3.39 9.96 3.39
CA THR A 139 -4.07 9.80 4.68
C THR A 139 -5.48 10.36 4.67
N ALA A 140 -6.30 9.95 5.64
CA ALA A 140 -7.66 10.47 5.78
C ALA A 140 -7.66 12.00 5.91
N ARG A 141 -6.65 12.58 6.58
CA ARG A 141 -6.48 14.03 6.71
C ARG A 141 -6.10 14.72 5.40
N GLU A 142 -5.18 14.15 4.64
CA GLU A 142 -4.78 14.69 3.32
C GLU A 142 -5.94 14.61 2.33
N THR A 143 -6.62 13.47 2.30
CA THR A 143 -7.80 13.23 1.47
C THR A 143 -8.94 14.16 1.86
N ALA A 144 -9.22 14.34 3.16
CA ALA A 144 -10.21 15.28 3.67
C ALA A 144 -9.94 16.72 3.22
N ARG A 145 -8.67 17.13 3.24
CA ARG A 145 -8.25 18.45 2.75
C ARG A 145 -8.47 18.60 1.24
N ILE A 146 -8.10 17.58 0.45
CA ILE A 146 -8.24 17.59 -1.02
C ILE A 146 -9.71 17.54 -1.44
N ALA A 147 -10.50 16.69 -0.78
CA ALA A 147 -11.91 16.50 -1.07
C ALA A 147 -12.82 17.56 -0.42
N SER A 148 -12.26 18.44 0.42
CA SER A 148 -12.99 19.46 1.18
C SER A 148 -14.10 18.89 2.08
N VAL A 149 -13.81 17.79 2.76
CA VAL A 149 -14.75 17.10 3.67
C VAL A 149 -14.11 16.83 5.03
N SER A 150 -14.91 16.35 6.00
CA SER A 150 -14.38 15.92 7.29
C SER A 150 -13.57 14.62 7.17
N THR A 151 -12.59 14.42 8.05
CA THR A 151 -11.86 13.15 8.16
C THR A 151 -12.79 11.98 8.45
N THR A 152 -13.85 12.20 9.24
CA THR A 152 -14.86 11.19 9.55
C THR A 152 -15.61 10.73 8.30
N THR A 153 -15.93 11.66 7.40
CA THR A 153 -16.53 11.36 6.10
C THR A 153 -15.61 10.45 5.29
N VAL A 154 -14.33 10.80 5.18
CA VAL A 154 -13.33 10.00 4.46
C VAL A 154 -13.21 8.60 5.06
N GLU A 155 -13.06 8.49 6.38
CA GLU A 155 -12.92 7.19 7.05
C GLU A 155 -14.17 6.30 6.87
N ARG A 156 -15.37 6.90 6.87
CA ARG A 156 -16.62 6.18 6.60
C ARG A 156 -16.68 5.69 5.15
N SER A 157 -16.33 6.54 4.18
CA SER A 157 -16.26 6.16 2.76
C SER A 157 -15.25 5.03 2.53
N TRP A 158 -14.05 5.14 3.10
CA TRP A 158 -13.02 4.10 2.97
C TRP A 158 -13.41 2.79 3.62
N ARG A 159 -14.06 2.83 4.79
CA ARG A 159 -14.56 1.61 5.44
C ARG A 159 -15.56 0.90 4.55
N HIS A 160 -16.46 1.65 3.91
CA HIS A 160 -17.44 1.13 2.98
C HIS A 160 -16.78 0.53 1.73
N LEU A 161 -15.92 1.28 1.04
CA LEU A 161 -15.20 0.81 -0.16
C LEU A 161 -14.35 -0.44 0.11
N ARG A 162 -13.67 -0.50 1.26
CA ARG A 162 -12.89 -1.69 1.66
C ARG A 162 -13.77 -2.89 1.96
N ARG A 163 -14.94 -2.66 2.57
CA ARG A 163 -15.92 -3.74 2.80
C ARG A 163 -16.45 -4.27 1.47
N TYR A 164 -16.86 -3.38 0.56
CA TYR A 164 -17.29 -3.73 -0.78
C TYR A 164 -16.22 -4.55 -1.52
N ALA A 165 -14.96 -4.08 -1.50
CA ALA A 165 -13.84 -4.79 -2.11
C ALA A 165 -13.65 -6.19 -1.53
N ARG A 166 -13.74 -6.35 -0.20
CA ARG A 166 -13.60 -7.65 0.45
C ARG A 166 -14.73 -8.61 0.07
N GLU A 167 -15.98 -8.15 0.13
CA GLU A 167 -17.16 -8.99 -0.10
C GLU A 167 -17.31 -9.45 -1.56
N ASN A 168 -16.85 -8.64 -2.52
CA ASN A 168 -17.07 -8.90 -3.94
C ASN A 168 -15.85 -9.50 -4.65
N PHE A 169 -14.64 -9.40 -4.07
CA PHE A 169 -13.40 -9.79 -4.77
C PHE A 169 -12.45 -10.64 -3.92
N TYR A 170 -12.63 -10.73 -2.60
CA TYR A 170 -11.85 -11.60 -1.72
C TYR A 170 -12.76 -12.48 -0.84
N PRO A 171 -13.60 -13.35 -1.44
CA PRO A 171 -14.61 -14.10 -0.71
C PRO A 171 -14.05 -15.16 0.27
N ASP A 172 -12.78 -15.56 0.13
CA ASP A 172 -12.21 -16.75 0.79
C ASP A 172 -11.58 -16.51 2.18
N HIS A 173 -11.74 -15.33 2.80
CA HIS A 173 -11.19 -15.04 4.15
C HIS A 173 -12.26 -14.95 5.26
N ARG A 174 -13.27 -15.82 5.25
CA ARG A 174 -14.24 -15.95 6.35
C ARG A 174 -13.89 -17.09 7.31
#